data_AF-A0A383AES7-F1
#
_entry.id   AF-A0A383AES7-F1
#
_cell.length_a   1.000
_cell.length_b   1.000
_cell.length_c   1.000
_cell.angle_alpha   90.00
_cell.angle_beta   90.00
_cell.angle_gamma   90.00
#
_symmetry.space_group_name_H-M   'P 1'
#
loop_
_entity.id
_entity.type
_entity.pdbx_description
1 polymer ?
#
loop_
_entity_poly.entity_id
_entity_poly.type
_entity_poly.pdbx_seq_one_letter_code
_entity_poly.pdbx_strand_id
1 'polypeptide(L)' 'DLRRNMKKDIINKKASEVMTKKPKVVEVNTLVGEAINIMNVKKITSLFVCMHSKPVGIVHIHDLLRLSS' A
#
# COMPACT_ATOMS: atom_id res chain seq x y z
N ASP A 1 -1.89 -0.79 -9.32
CA ASP A 1 -2.39 -2.13 -9.65
C ASP A 1 -3.31 -2.12 -10.87
N LEU A 2 -4.36 -1.31 -10.85
CA LEU A 2 -5.32 -1.13 -11.94
C LEU A 2 -4.68 -0.78 -13.30
N ARG A 3 -3.81 0.24 -13.38
CA ARG A 3 -3.10 0.62 -14.61
C ARG A 3 -2.32 -0.53 -15.27
N ARG A 4 -1.79 -1.47 -14.47
CA ARG A 4 -1.00 -2.62 -14.98
C ARG A 4 -1.86 -3.75 -15.53
N ASN A 5 -3.14 -3.81 -15.14
CA ASN A 5 -4.07 -4.86 -15.52
C ASN A 5 -5.15 -4.39 -16.50
N MET A 6 -4.99 -3.19 -17.06
CA MET A 6 -5.99 -2.43 -17.84
C MET A 6 -6.22 -3.00 -19.26
N LYS A 7 -6.46 -4.31 -19.38
CA LYS A 7 -7.01 -4.97 -20.57
C LYS A 7 -8.54 -4.87 -20.54
N LYS A 8 -9.21 -5.01 -21.69
CA LYS A 8 -10.68 -4.93 -21.83
C LYS A 8 -11.46 -5.78 -20.81
N ASP A 9 -10.88 -6.89 -20.34
CA ASP A 9 -11.50 -7.78 -19.36
C ASP A 9 -11.33 -7.38 -17.88
N ILE A 10 -10.62 -6.28 -17.56
CA ILE A 10 -10.43 -5.89 -16.15
C ILE A 10 -11.76 -5.58 -15.44
N ILE A 11 -12.74 -5.07 -16.19
CA ILE A 11 -14.10 -4.77 -15.66
C ILE A 11 -14.82 -6.06 -15.27
N ASN A 12 -14.55 -7.16 -15.97
CA ASN A 12 -15.17 -8.46 -15.72
C ASN A 12 -14.38 -9.31 -14.69
N LYS A 13 -13.19 -8.86 -14.27
CA LYS A 13 -12.36 -9.55 -13.28
C LYS A 13 -12.68 -9.08 -11.88
N LYS A 14 -12.72 -10.02 -10.93
CA LYS A 14 -12.86 -9.69 -9.51
C LYS A 14 -11.58 -9.00 -9.02
N ALA A 15 -11.71 -8.06 -8.10
CA ALA A 15 -10.56 -7.41 -7.47
C ALA A 15 -9.57 -8.43 -6.89
N SER A 16 -10.07 -9.54 -6.34
CA SER A 16 -9.25 -10.66 -5.83
C SER A 16 -8.36 -11.34 -6.87
N GLU A 17 -8.70 -11.24 -8.16
CA GLU A 17 -7.93 -11.82 -9.26
C GLU A 17 -6.83 -10.88 -9.76
N VAL A 18 -6.92 -9.60 -9.40
CA VAL A 18 -6.01 -8.54 -9.84
C VAL A 18 -5.04 -8.16 -8.72
N MET A 19 -5.54 -8.09 -7.48
CA MET A 19 -4.78 -7.67 -6.31
C MET A 19 -3.64 -8.63 -5.95
N THR A 20 -2.50 -8.07 -5.55
CA THR A 20 -1.38 -8.82 -4.97
C THR A 20 -1.84 -9.59 -3.73
N LYS A 21 -1.67 -10.92 -3.75
CA LYS A 21 -1.94 -11.79 -2.60
C LYS A 21 -0.96 -11.46 -1.47
N LYS A 22 -1.49 -11.13 -0.29
CA LYS A 22 -0.75 -10.67 0.91
C LYS A 22 0.02 -9.35 0.68
N PRO A 23 -0.69 -8.21 0.57
CA PRO A 23 -0.03 -6.90 0.51
C PRO A 23 0.79 -6.67 1.78
N LYS A 24 1.88 -5.90 1.65
CA LYS A 24 2.61 -5.45 2.84
C LYS A 24 1.79 -4.38 3.55
N VAL A 25 1.61 -4.57 4.85
CA VAL A 25 0.87 -3.68 5.73
C VAL A 25 1.75 -3.30 6.93
N VAL A 26 1.44 -2.18 7.56
CA VAL A 26 2.02 -1.73 8.83
C VAL A 26 0.93 -1.47 9.86
N GLU A 27 1.31 -1.46 11.13
CA GLU A 27 0.40 -1.10 12.22
C GLU A 27 0.28 0.42 12.33
N VAL A 28 -0.79 0.89 12.96
CA VAL A 28 -1.05 2.33 13.17
C VAL A 28 0.08 3.03 13.93
N ASN A 29 0.75 2.29 14.82
CA ASN A 29 1.81 2.80 15.68
C ASN A 29 3.21 2.64 15.06
N THR A 30 3.32 2.19 13.80
CA THR A 30 4.62 2.06 13.12
C THR A 30 5.25 3.43 12.90
N LEU A 31 6.54 3.56 13.22
CA LEU A 31 7.28 4.80 13.04
C LEU A 31 7.37 5.18 11.55
N VAL A 32 7.29 6.48 11.26
CA VAL A 32 7.37 7.01 9.89
C VAL A 32 8.66 6.57 9.19
N GLY A 33 9.81 6.63 9.88
CA GLY A 33 11.09 6.19 9.32
C GLY A 33 11.11 4.70 8.96
N GLU A 34 10.45 3.86 9.77
CA GLU A 34 10.32 2.42 9.48
C GLU A 34 9.41 2.18 8.28
N ALA A 35 8.27 2.88 8.21
CA ALA A 35 7.37 2.82 7.05
C ALA A 35 8.08 3.24 5.75
N ILE A 36 8.86 4.31 5.76
CA ILE A 36 9.67 4.76 4.62
C ILE A 36 10.72 3.71 4.25
N ASN A 37 11.41 3.13 5.23
CA ASN A 37 12.39 2.08 4.97
C ASN A 37 11.75 0.85 4.32
N ILE A 38 10.59 0.41 4.82
CA ILE A 38 9.82 -0.70 4.22
C ILE A 38 9.45 -0.38 2.77
N MET A 39 8.96 0.84 2.51
CA MET A 39 8.62 1.29 1.16
C MET A 39 9.82 1.23 0.21
N ASN A 40 10.99 1.71 0.65
CA ASN A 40 12.23 1.68 -0.11
C ASN A 40 12.73 0.25 -0.39
N VAL A 41 12.80 -0.59 0.65
CA VAL A 41 13.24 -1.99 0.55
C VAL A 41 12.33 -2.81 -0.37
N LYS A 42 11.01 -2.59 -0.29
CA LYS A 42 10.02 -3.32 -1.10
C LYS A 42 9.76 -2.66 -2.46
N LYS A 43 10.38 -1.52 -2.76
CA LYS A 43 10.16 -0.72 -3.98
C LYS A 43 8.67 -0.41 -4.22
N ILE A 44 7.96 -0.07 -3.15
CA ILE A 44 6.55 0.33 -3.17
C ILE A 44 6.43 1.78 -2.67
N THR A 45 5.50 2.55 -3.24
CA THR A 45 5.29 3.95 -2.88
C THR A 45 4.09 4.17 -1.97
N SER A 46 3.36 3.10 -1.66
CA SER A 46 2.10 3.13 -0.90
C SER A 46 2.06 1.94 0.05
N LEU A 47 1.55 2.15 1.25
CA LEU A 47 1.50 1.14 2.29
C LEU A 47 0.15 1.21 3.02
N PHE A 48 -0.46 0.06 3.25
CA PHE A 48 -1.69 -0.01 4.02
C PHE A 48 -1.37 0.05 5.50
N VAL A 49 -2.14 0.86 6.21
CA VAL A 49 -2.12 0.93 7.66
C VAL A 49 -3.29 0.11 8.17
N CYS A 50 -2.98 -0.91 8.96
CA CYS A 50 -3.96 -1.80 9.54
C CYS A 50 -3.95 -1.69 11.07
N MET A 51 -5.10 -1.96 11.67
CA MET A 51 -5.27 -2.14 13.12
C MET A 51 -6.04 -3.44 13.33
N HIS A 52 -5.46 -4.40 14.06
CA HIS A 52 -6.09 -5.72 14.29
C HIS A 52 -6.57 -6.40 12.98
N SER A 53 -5.72 -6.41 11.95
CA SER A 53 -6.03 -6.95 10.60
C SER A 53 -7.11 -6.21 9.81
N LYS A 54 -7.60 -5.06 10.30
CA LYS A 54 -8.53 -4.20 9.55
C LYS A 54 -7.77 -3.01 8.95
N PRO A 55 -7.87 -2.75 7.63
CA PRO A 55 -7.28 -1.56 7.03
C PRO A 55 -8.00 -0.33 7.57
N VAL A 56 -7.25 0.57 8.19
CA VAL A 56 -7.76 1.85 8.72
C VAL A 56 -7.29 3.04 7.88
N GLY A 57 -6.29 2.84 7.02
CA GLY A 57 -5.80 3.89 6.14
C GLY A 57 -4.80 3.40 5.11
N ILE A 58 -4.39 4.33 4.25
CA ILE A 58 -3.30 4.16 3.29
C ILE A 58 -2.41 5.39 3.37
N VAL A 59 -1.10 5.18 3.30
CA VAL A 59 -0.12 6.25 3.28
C VAL A 59 0.75 6.15 2.04
N HIS A 60 1.03 7.27 1.40
CA HIS A 60 2.00 7.36 0.33
C HIS A 60 3.34 7.91 0.84
N ILE A 61 4.42 7.52 0.16
CA ILE A 61 5.78 7.97 0.54
C ILE A 61 5.91 9.49 0.57
N HIS A 62 5.23 10.20 -0.33
CA HIS A 62 5.25 11.66 -0.39
C HIS A 62 4.57 12.31 0.81
N ASP A 63 3.52 11.69 1.35
CA ASP A 63 2.82 12.20 2.54
C ASP A 63 3.74 12.07 3.77
N LEU A 64 4.44 10.94 3.87
CA LEU A 64 5.39 10.67 4.96
C LEU A 64 6.60 11.63 4.92
N LEU A 65 7.11 11.95 3.72
CA LEU A 65 8.23 12.89 3.55
C LEU A 65 7.84 14.35 3.85
N ARG A 66 6.59 14.73 3.58
CA ARG A 66 6.10 16.09 3.90
C ARG A 66 5.96 16.32 5.40
N LEU A 67 5.64 15.28 6.18
CA LEU A 67 5.48 15.37 7.63
C LEU A 67 6.82 15.46 8.38
N SER A 68 7.92 15.07 7.75
CA SER A 68 9.27 15.15 8.33
C SER A 68 10.02 16.44 7.97
N SER A 69 9.37 17.37 7.26
CA SER A 69 9.92 18.67 6.84
C SER A 69 9.42 19.80 7.72
#